data_AF-A0AA86N1J4-F1
#
_entry.id   AF-A0AA86N1J4-F1
#
_cell.length_a   1.000
_cell.length_b   1.000
_cell.length_c   1.000
_cell.angle_alpha   90.00
_cell.angle_beta   90.00
_cell.angle_gamma   90.00
#
_symmetry.space_group_name_H-M   'P 1'
#
loop_
_entity.id
_entity.type
_entity.pdbx_description
1 polymer ?
#
loop_
_entity_poly.entity_id
_entity_poly.type
_entity_poly.pdbx_seq_one_letter_code
_entity_poly.pdbx_strand_id
1 'polypeptide(L)' 'MKCTRCHGLMVEDHLLDVKESLGPMWIKTWRCVACGNIVDPLILKHRAAQASQAPRLVVVDAPEKQPEADPTSPAVAMTA' A
#
# COMPACT_ATOMS: atom_id res chain seq x y z
N MET A 1 -4.35 -21.98 13.76
CA MET A 1 -3.32 -20.91 13.62
C MET A 1 -3.56 -19.85 14.69
N LYS A 2 -2.52 -19.22 15.24
CA LYS A 2 -2.65 -18.10 16.20
C LYS A 2 -2.32 -16.78 15.51
N CYS A 3 -3.04 -15.72 15.85
CA CYS A 3 -2.80 -14.40 15.30
C CYS A 3 -1.43 -13.85 15.72
N THR A 4 -0.65 -13.32 14.78
CA THR A 4 0.67 -12.71 15.04
C THR A 4 0.59 -11.34 15.74
N ARG A 5 -0.62 -10.78 15.91
CA ARG A 5 -0.84 -9.50 16.60
C ARG A 5 -1.31 -9.71 18.04
N CYS A 6 -2.40 -10.44 18.23
CA CYS A 6 -3.04 -10.61 19.53
C CYS A 6 -2.97 -12.04 20.10
N HIS A 7 -2.33 -12.98 19.39
CA HIS A 7 -2.31 -14.40 19.74
C HIS A 7 -3.68 -15.10 19.80
N GLY A 8 -4.74 -14.42 19.36
CA GLY A 8 -6.10 -14.93 19.30
C GLY A 8 -6.32 -15.97 18.20
N LEU A 9 -7.53 -16.53 18.17
CA LEU A 9 -7.94 -17.53 17.19
C LEU A 9 -8.02 -16.93 15.79
N MET A 10 -7.52 -17.69 14.81
CA MET A 10 -7.68 -17.40 13.39
C MET A 10 -8.54 -18.46 12.73
N VAL A 11 -9.43 -18.02 11.85
CA VAL A 11 -10.33 -18.86 11.04
C VAL A 11 -10.04 -18.65 9.56
N GLU A 12 -10.31 -19.66 8.74
CA GLU A 12 -10.24 -19.55 7.28
C GLU A 12 -11.38 -18.65 6.78
N ASP A 13 -11.06 -17.76 5.85
CA ASP A 13 -11.99 -16.79 5.27
C ASP A 13 -11.73 -16.63 3.77
N HIS A 14 -12.75 -16.25 3.01
CA HIS A 14 -12.67 -16.06 1.56
C HIS A 14 -12.85 -14.59 1.21
N LEU A 15 -11.78 -13.95 0.72
CA LEU A 15 -11.83 -12.57 0.26
C LEU A 15 -12.08 -12.52 -1.24
N LEU A 16 -12.97 -11.61 -1.64
CA LEU A 16 -13.28 -11.32 -3.02
C LEU A 16 -12.31 -10.25 -3.55
N ASP A 17 -11.64 -10.53 -4.67
CA ASP A 17 -10.90 -9.50 -5.40
C ASP A 17 -11.85 -8.74 -6.34
N VAL A 18 -12.31 -7.57 -5.88
CA VAL A 18 -13.26 -6.71 -6.61
C VAL A 18 -12.60 -6.03 -7.82
N LYS A 19 -11.27 -5.94 -7.86
CA LYS A 19 -10.54 -5.24 -8.92
C LYS A 19 -10.20 -6.11 -10.13
N GLU A 20 -10.70 -7.34 -10.16
CA GLU A 20 -10.53 -8.27 -11.27
C GLU A 20 -9.05 -8.34 -11.70
N SER A 21 -8.17 -8.65 -10.75
CA SER A 21 -6.81 -9.05 -11.13
C SER A 21 -6.89 -10.33 -11.96
N LEU A 22 -5.88 -10.58 -12.80
CA LEU A 22 -5.76 -11.76 -13.70
C LEU A 22 -5.78 -13.14 -12.99
N GLY A 23 -6.17 -13.20 -11.71
CA GLY A 23 -6.21 -14.39 -10.87
C GLY A 23 -7.63 -14.82 -10.45
N PRO A 24 -7.72 -15.86 -9.61
CA PRO A 24 -9.00 -16.33 -9.09
C PRO A 24 -9.70 -15.23 -8.28
N MET A 25 -10.98 -15.02 -8.58
CA MET A 25 -11.86 -14.03 -7.95
C MET A 25 -11.96 -14.17 -6.41
N TRP A 26 -11.62 -15.34 -5.88
CA TRP A 26 -11.70 -15.68 -4.45
C TRP A 26 -10.34 -16.10 -3.92
N ILE A 27 -9.89 -15.48 -2.84
CA ILE A 27 -8.62 -15.77 -2.19
C ILE A 27 -8.88 -16.34 -0.80
N LYS A 28 -8.29 -17.50 -0.49
CA LYS A 28 -8.29 -18.08 0.84
C LYS A 28 -7.34 -17.32 1.75
N THR A 29 -7.86 -16.79 2.86
CA THR A 29 -7.08 -16.05 3.86
C THR A 29 -7.39 -16.55 5.27
N TRP A 30 -6.63 -16.05 6.24
CA TRP A 30 -6.87 -16.30 7.66
C TRP A 30 -7.24 -15.00 8.34
N ARG A 31 -8.43 -14.94 8.93
CA ARG A 31 -8.91 -13.78 9.69
C ARG A 31 -8.90 -14.07 11.18
N CYS A 32 -8.33 -13.16 11.97
CA CYS A 32 -8.43 -13.23 13.41
C CYS A 32 -9.81 -12.73 13.87
N VAL A 33 -10.54 -13.58 14.61
CA VAL A 33 -11.87 -13.22 15.13
C VAL A 33 -11.80 -12.23 16.30
N ALA A 34 -10.65 -12.10 16.95
CA ALA A 34 -10.47 -11.22 18.11
C ALA A 34 -10.05 -9.79 17.74
N CYS A 35 -9.13 -9.61 16.78
CA CYS A 35 -8.59 -8.29 16.42
C CYS A 35 -8.78 -7.90 14.95
N GLY A 36 -9.33 -8.79 14.12
CA GLY A 36 -9.53 -8.51 12.70
C GLY A 36 -8.29 -8.59 11.82
N ASN A 37 -7.11 -8.95 12.35
CA ASN A 37 -5.91 -9.11 11.54
C ASN A 37 -6.09 -10.22 10.50
N ILE A 38 -5.80 -9.91 9.24
CA ILE A 38 -5.91 -10.83 8.10
C ILE A 38 -4.51 -11.23 7.65
N VAL A 39 -4.31 -12.52 7.42
CA VAL A 39 -3.10 -13.08 6.83
C VAL A 39 -3.46 -13.73 5.50
N ASP A 40 -2.97 -13.15 4.41
CA ASP A 40 -3.09 -13.68 3.06
C ASP A 40 -1.84 -14.52 2.71
N PRO A 41 -1.97 -15.85 2.54
CA PRO A 41 -0.85 -16.72 2.16
C PRO A 41 -0.23 -16.36 0.80
N LEU A 42 -1.00 -15.83 -0.15
CA LEU A 42 -0.51 -15.44 -1.47
C LEU A 42 0.40 -14.21 -1.36
N ILE A 43 -0.02 -13.20 -0.60
CA ILE A 43 0.81 -12.03 -0.32
C ILE A 43 2.10 -12.43 0.40
N LEU A 44 2.02 -13.36 1.36
CA LEU A 44 3.21 -13.87 2.05
C LEU A 44 4.17 -14.57 1.10
N LYS A 45 3.66 -15.42 0.20
CA LYS A 45 4.49 -16.09 -0.83
C LYS A 45 5.15 -15.08 -1.77
N HIS A 46 4.39 -14.09 -2.24
CA HIS A 46 4.92 -13.07 -3.14
C HIS A 46 6.00 -12.23 -2.45
N ARG A 47 5.77 -11.82 -1.19
CA ARG A 47 6.79 -11.11 -0.39
C ARG A 47 8.02 -11.97 -0.12
N ALA A 48 7.86 -13.26 0.15
CA ALA A 48 9.00 -14.15 0.34
C ALA A 48 9.84 -14.28 -0.94
N ALA A 49 9.20 -14.42 -2.10
CA ALA A 49 9.87 -14.46 -3.40
C ALA A 49 10.60 -13.15 -3.72
N GLN A 50 10.00 -12.00 -3.37
CA GLN A 50 10.65 -10.70 -3.51
C GLN A 50 11.76 -10.45 -2.49
N ALA A 51 11.66 -10.97 -1.27
CA ALA A 51 12.72 -10.84 -0.26
C ALA A 51 14.00 -11.59 -0.65
N SER A 52 13.86 -12.72 -1.37
CA SER A 52 15.01 -13.39 -2.01
C SER A 52 15.59 -12.64 -3.21
N GLN A 53 14.86 -11.64 -3.73
CA GLN A 53 15.29 -10.72 -4.78
C GLN A 53 15.47 -9.33 -4.17
N ALA A 54 16.52 -9.13 -3.36
CA ALA A 54 16.75 -7.89 -2.63
C ALA A 54 16.44 -6.65 -3.50
N PRO A 55 15.45 -5.80 -3.13
CA PRO A 55 15.15 -4.63 -3.93
C PRO A 55 16.34 -3.68 -3.82
N ARG A 56 16.91 -3.31 -4.97
CA ARG A 56 17.86 -2.20 -5.04
C ARG A 56 17.09 -0.95 -4.63
N LEU A 57 17.30 -0.50 -3.39
CA LEU A 57 16.78 0.79 -2.93
C LEU A 57 17.36 1.85 -3.88
N VAL A 58 16.52 2.37 -4.77
CA VAL A 58 16.82 3.60 -5.50
C VAL A 58 16.51 4.74 -4.53
N VAL A 59 17.57 5.34 -4.00
CA VAL A 59 17.45 6.64 -3.35
C VAL A 59 17.08 7.61 -4.47
N VAL A 60 15.83 8.05 -4.48
CA VAL A 60 15.43 9.23 -5.26
C VAL A 60 15.89 10.43 -4.45
N ASP A 61 17.00 11.03 -4.86
CA ASP A 61 17.42 12.31 -4.32
C ASP A 61 16.26 13.32 -4.46
N ALA A 62 16.00 14.04 -3.37
CA ALA A 62 14.94 15.03 -3.33
C ALA A 62 15.15 16.06 -4.46
N PRO A 63 14.11 16.46 -5.20
CA PRO A 63 14.27 17.46 -6.23
C PRO A 63 14.73 18.76 -5.58
N GLU A 64 15.92 19.21 -5.98
CA GLU A 64 16.46 20.53 -5.64
C GLU A 64 15.39 21.59 -6.02
N LYS A 65 14.87 22.28 -5.01
CA LYS A 65 13.80 23.26 -5.16
C LYS A 65 14.30 24.44 -5.99
N GLN A 66 13.88 24.55 -7.24
CA GLN A 66 14.10 25.76 -8.03
C GLN A 66 13.38 26.93 -7.33
N PRO A 67 13.97 28.14 -7.23
CA PRO A 67 13.29 29.29 -6.67
C PRO A 67 12.14 29.69 -7.61
N GLU A 68 10.91 29.60 -7.14
CA GLU A 68 9.73 30.18 -7.79
C GLU A 68 9.95 31.69 -7.97
N ALA A 69 10.10 32.13 -9.23
CA ALA A 69 9.96 33.53 -9.57
C ALA A 69 8.45 33.84 -9.57
N ASP A 70 8.02 34.54 -8.52
CA ASP A 70 6.64 34.95 -8.27
C ASP A 70 6.30 36.17 -9.17
N PRO A 71 5.44 36.05 -10.20
CA PRO A 71 5.12 37.17 -11.08
C PRO A 71 3.67 37.66 -10.92
N THR A 72 2.94 37.29 -9.85
CA THR A 72 1.50 37.63 -9.80
C THR A 72 0.98 37.94 -8.39
N SER A 73 1.53 38.99 -7.79
CA SER A 73 0.86 39.78 -6.75
C SER A 73 0.59 41.19 -7.28
N PRO A 74 -0.54 41.83 -6.93
CA PRO A 74 -1.39 42.56 -7.87
C PRO A 74 -1.01 44.05 -7.97
N ALA A 75 -0.95 44.56 -9.21
CA ALA A 75 -1.05 45.99 -9.49
C ALA A 75 -2.20 46.22 -10.46
N VAL A 76 -3.42 46.22 -9.91
CA VAL A 76 -4.59 46.82 -10.55
C VAL A 76 -4.51 48.34 -10.33
N ALA A 77 -4.43 49.09 -11.41
CA ALA A 77 -4.86 50.49 -11.53
C ALA A 77 -5.07 50.74 -13.04
N MET A 78 -6.26 50.52 -13.61
CA MET A 78 -7.36 51.51 -13.74
C MET A 78 -6.89 52.96 -13.94
N THR A 79 -6.99 53.45 -15.17
CA THR A 79 -7.61 54.74 -15.61
C THR A 79 -7.33 54.87 -17.12
N ALA A 80 -8.36 54.74 -17.97
CA ALA A 80 -9.26 55.80 -18.46
C ALA A 80 -8.71 56.45 -19.75
#